data_AF-A0A3N5VRS7-F1
#
_entry.id   AF-A0A3N5VRS7-F1
#
_cell.length_a   1.000
_cell.length_b   1.000
_cell.length_c   1.000
_cell.angle_alpha   90.00
_cell.angle_beta   90.00
_cell.angle_gamma   90.00
#
_symmetry.space_group_name_H-M   'P 1'
#
loop_
_entity.id
_entity.type
_entity.pdbx_description
1 polymer ?
#
loop_
_entity_poly.entity_id
_entity_poly.type
_entity_poly.pdbx_seq_one_letter_code
_entity_poly.pdbx_strand_id
1 'polypeptide(L)'
;MFSMVYWGIGLEVHTVPHTIDSILGGDTMRSRAFRKGSALITCTIFLVVFTALAVGMATMSGANLQMSNNQREANSAFASAESGLEVVRYWVDRVRMPSSTPVADYLSTAISRLQTELAANGIENLHINGDRSIPTVVVHALAGQSFSGQISVDSTDPTLLRLLIIGTSHSSARTLRVSFHVKPYKFPIFNYGMATKGALQFPQNPTLTAMTESWEADVYVESANSIAAVTIGGNTDFAGDI
;
A
#
# COMPACT_ATOMS: atom_id res chain seq x y z
N MET A 1 -7.10 20.07 1.79
CA MET A 1 -8.06 20.91 2.53
C MET A 1 -9.01 21.51 1.50
N PHE A 2 -10.16 20.86 1.26
CA PHE A 2 -11.15 21.29 0.27
C PHE A 2 -12.25 22.06 0.98
N SER A 3 -12.37 23.36 0.68
CA SER A 3 -13.45 24.21 1.18
C SER A 3 -14.65 24.10 0.23
N MET A 4 -15.77 23.62 0.73
CA MET A 4 -17.02 23.46 0.00
C MET A 4 -17.97 24.58 0.43
N VAL A 5 -18.18 25.55 -0.45
CA VAL A 5 -19.05 26.71 -0.22
C VAL A 5 -20.47 26.35 -0.65
N TYR A 6 -21.41 26.28 0.30
CA TYR A 6 -22.84 26.16 0.03
C TYR A 6 -23.46 27.55 -0.12
N TRP A 7 -24.11 27.82 -1.27
CA TRP A 7 -25.00 28.96 -1.44
C TRP A 7 -26.43 28.52 -1.11
N GLY A 8 -26.99 29.04 -0.01
CA GLY A 8 -28.40 28.86 0.35
C GLY A 8 -29.26 29.93 -0.34
N ILE A 9 -30.23 29.49 -1.15
CA ILE A 9 -31.24 30.37 -1.75
C ILE A 9 -32.34 30.59 -0.70
N GLY A 10 -32.34 31.77 -0.08
CA GLY A 10 -33.43 32.22 0.79
C GLY A 10 -34.61 32.70 -0.06
N LEU A 11 -35.76 32.04 0.08
CA LEU A 11 -37.01 32.45 -0.56
C LEU A 11 -37.84 33.23 0.48
N GLU A 12 -37.79 34.56 0.43
CA GLU A 12 -38.67 35.43 1.23
C GLU A 12 -40.07 35.48 0.60
N VAL A 13 -41.06 35.00 1.35
CA VAL A 13 -42.48 35.08 0.98
C VAL A 13 -43.09 36.28 1.70
N HIS A 14 -43.27 37.38 0.96
CA HIS A 14 -43.96 38.58 1.43
C HIS A 14 -45.47 38.39 1.28
N THR A 15 -46.19 38.20 2.38
CA THR A 15 -47.66 38.16 2.40
C THR A 15 -48.20 39.56 2.73
N VAL A 16 -49.07 40.08 1.87
CA VAL A 16 -49.81 41.34 2.09
C VAL A 16 -51.23 40.99 2.54
N PRO A 17 -51.73 41.54 3.67
CA PRO A 17 -53.11 41.35 4.07
C PRO A 17 -53.98 42.40 3.39
N HIS A 18 -54.96 41.96 2.61
CA HIS A 18 -56.08 42.80 2.18
C HIS A 18 -57.36 42.35 2.87
N THR A 19 -57.75 43.16 3.86
CA THR A 19 -59.08 43.20 4.46
C THR A 19 -60.01 43.94 3.49
N ILE A 20 -61.06 43.28 2.99
CA ILE A 20 -62.21 43.97 2.39
C ILE A 20 -63.51 43.35 2.92
N ASP A 21 -64.38 44.28 3.28
CA ASP A 21 -65.62 44.16 4.03
C ASP A 21 -66.68 43.23 3.46
N SER A 22 -67.47 42.74 4.42
CA SER A 22 -68.79 42.16 4.32
C SER A 22 -69.79 43.07 3.61
N ILE A 23 -70.45 42.58 2.55
CA ILE A 23 -71.77 43.06 2.15
C ILE A 23 -72.69 41.86 1.86
N LEU A 24 -73.82 41.89 2.56
CA LEU A 24 -74.98 41.02 2.50
C LEU A 24 -75.53 40.81 1.08
N GLY A 25 -76.04 39.62 0.80
CA GLY A 25 -77.14 39.47 -0.15
C GLY A 25 -77.19 38.16 -0.94
N GLY A 26 -78.27 37.42 -0.75
CA GLY A 26 -78.93 36.71 -1.84
C GLY A 26 -78.54 35.23 -2.01
N ASP A 27 -79.20 34.40 -1.22
CA ASP A 27 -79.31 32.97 -1.42
C ASP A 27 -79.97 32.66 -2.77
N THR A 28 -79.18 32.20 -3.73
CA THR A 28 -79.66 31.47 -4.91
C THR A 28 -78.65 30.38 -5.23
N MET A 29 -79.07 29.11 -5.06
CA MET A 29 -78.29 27.92 -5.42
C MET A 29 -78.00 27.89 -6.92
N ARG A 30 -76.96 28.63 -7.34
CA ARG A 30 -76.32 28.48 -8.65
C ARG A 30 -75.32 27.33 -8.56
N SER A 31 -75.72 26.17 -9.08
CA SER A 31 -74.82 25.09 -9.46
C SER A 31 -73.64 25.68 -10.25
N ARG A 32 -72.48 25.80 -9.59
CA ARG A 32 -71.24 26.24 -10.22
C ARG A 32 -70.85 25.17 -11.22
N ALA A 33 -71.05 25.44 -12.50
CA ALA A 33 -70.46 24.66 -13.56
C ALA A 33 -68.95 24.58 -13.32
N PHE A 34 -68.48 23.41 -12.86
CA PHE A 34 -67.07 23.10 -12.72
C PHE A 34 -66.41 23.44 -14.06
N ARG A 35 -65.48 24.40 -14.05
CA ARG A 35 -64.65 24.73 -15.20
C ARG A 35 -63.84 23.47 -15.52
N LYS A 36 -64.28 22.70 -16.52
CA LYS A 36 -63.73 21.39 -16.93
C LYS A 36 -62.24 21.41 -17.31
N GLY A 37 -61.53 22.54 -17.19
CA GLY A 37 -60.11 22.70 -17.48
C GLY A 37 -59.17 22.74 -16.26
N SER A 38 -59.63 23.05 -15.04
CA SER A 38 -58.71 23.24 -13.91
C SER A 38 -58.05 21.93 -13.43
N ALA A 39 -58.81 20.84 -13.39
CA ALA A 39 -58.28 19.53 -13.00
C ALA A 39 -57.19 19.02 -13.97
N LEU A 40 -57.31 19.34 -15.25
CA LEU A 40 -56.33 18.96 -16.26
C LEU A 40 -55.01 19.71 -16.04
N ILE A 41 -55.07 21.01 -15.72
CA ILE A 41 -53.89 21.83 -15.39
C ILE A 41 -53.21 21.33 -14.11
N THR A 42 -53.98 21.01 -13.06
CA THR A 42 -53.40 20.48 -11.82
C THR A 42 -52.70 19.13 -12.08
N CYS A 43 -53.31 18.26 -12.88
CA CYS A 43 -52.72 16.97 -13.26
C CYS A 43 -51.40 17.13 -14.01
N THR A 44 -51.33 18.05 -14.99
CA THR A 44 -50.09 18.28 -15.76
C THR A 44 -48.97 18.84 -14.88
N ILE A 45 -49.28 19.72 -13.93
CA ILE A 45 -48.29 20.23 -12.96
C ILE A 45 -47.73 19.09 -12.11
N PHE A 46 -48.60 18.23 -11.55
CA PHE A 46 -48.15 17.08 -10.75
C PHE A 46 -47.28 16.13 -11.58
N LEU A 47 -47.68 15.83 -12.82
CA LEU A 47 -46.87 14.98 -13.71
C LEU A 47 -45.49 15.57 -13.96
N VAL A 48 -45.37 16.87 -14.22
CA VAL A 48 -44.07 17.53 -14.46
C VAL A 48 -43.19 17.51 -13.21
N VAL A 49 -43.76 17.72 -12.02
CA VAL A 49 -43.00 17.65 -10.76
C VAL A 49 -42.50 16.23 -10.49
N PHE A 50 -43.36 15.22 -10.68
CA PHE A 50 -42.95 13.82 -10.47
C PHE A 50 -41.93 13.34 -11.50
N THR A 51 -42.02 13.76 -12.76
CA THR A 51 -41.00 13.40 -13.77
C THR A 51 -39.67 14.09 -13.46
N ALA A 52 -39.67 15.37 -13.08
CA ALA A 52 -38.45 16.06 -12.65
C ALA A 52 -37.79 15.38 -11.44
N LEU A 53 -38.59 14.99 -10.43
CA LEU A 53 -38.10 14.25 -9.26
C LEU A 53 -37.56 12.86 -9.63
N ALA A 54 -38.28 12.12 -10.49
CA ALA A 54 -37.86 10.80 -10.94
C ALA A 54 -36.54 10.87 -11.72
N VAL A 55 -36.39 11.85 -12.62
CA VAL A 55 -35.13 12.10 -13.34
C VAL A 55 -34.02 12.48 -12.35
N GLY A 56 -34.30 13.34 -11.36
CA GLY A 56 -33.36 13.69 -10.30
C GLY A 56 -32.84 12.45 -9.55
N MET A 57 -33.72 11.56 -9.12
CA MET A 57 -33.32 10.32 -8.44
C MET A 57 -32.57 9.35 -9.37
N ALA A 58 -32.98 9.23 -10.63
CA ALA A 58 -32.29 8.38 -11.61
C ALA A 58 -30.86 8.86 -11.87
N THR A 59 -30.66 10.18 -12.02
CA THR A 59 -29.32 10.76 -12.22
C THR A 59 -28.42 10.59 -10.99
N MET A 60 -28.94 10.80 -9.77
CA MET A 60 -28.18 10.59 -8.53
C MET A 60 -27.79 9.11 -8.36
N SER A 61 -28.70 8.18 -8.65
CA SER A 61 -28.40 6.74 -8.61
C SER A 61 -27.32 6.35 -9.63
N GLY A 62 -27.39 6.91 -10.84
CA GLY A 62 -26.38 6.70 -11.88
C GLY A 62 -25.00 7.18 -11.44
N ALA A 63 -24.92 8.38 -10.86
CA ALA A 63 -23.67 8.93 -10.34
C ALA A 63 -23.08 8.07 -9.20
N ASN A 64 -23.92 7.59 -8.28
CA ASN A 64 -23.48 6.73 -7.18
C ASN A 64 -22.93 5.38 -7.68
N LEU A 65 -23.55 4.78 -8.70
CA LEU A 65 -23.05 3.53 -9.30
C LEU A 65 -21.69 3.73 -9.96
N GLN A 66 -21.50 4.84 -10.69
CA GLN A 66 -20.20 5.17 -11.28
C GLN A 66 -19.14 5.37 -10.21
N MET A 67 -19.45 6.09 -9.13
CA MET A 67 -18.53 6.28 -8.01
C MET A 67 -18.16 4.95 -7.34
N SER A 68 -19.13 4.06 -7.12
CA SER A 68 -18.89 2.74 -6.55
C SER A 68 -17.99 1.88 -7.46
N ASN A 69 -18.21 1.93 -8.78
CA ASN A 69 -17.37 1.21 -9.73
C ASN A 69 -15.94 1.75 -9.73
N ASN A 70 -15.76 3.08 -9.75
CA ASN A 70 -14.45 3.71 -9.68
C ASN A 70 -13.71 3.36 -8.39
N GLN A 71 -14.39 3.32 -7.25
CA GLN A 71 -13.80 2.90 -5.98
C GLN A 71 -13.39 1.42 -6.00
N ARG A 72 -14.23 0.55 -6.57
CA ARG A 72 -13.92 -0.87 -6.70
C ARG A 72 -12.70 -1.10 -7.62
N GLU A 73 -12.63 -0.43 -8.77
CA GLU A 73 -11.49 -0.52 -9.69
C GLU A 73 -10.22 0.05 -9.05
N ALA A 74 -10.31 1.19 -8.38
CA ALA A 74 -9.19 1.78 -7.66
C ALA A 74 -8.64 0.87 -6.56
N ASN A 75 -9.52 0.23 -5.78
CA ASN A 75 -9.11 -0.71 -4.74
C ASN A 75 -8.51 -1.99 -5.35
N SER A 76 -9.06 -2.46 -6.47
CA SER A 76 -8.52 -3.61 -7.20
C SER A 76 -7.13 -3.34 -7.78
N ALA A 77 -6.91 -2.15 -8.34
CA ALA A 77 -5.60 -1.71 -8.82
C ALA A 77 -4.60 -1.58 -7.66
N PHE A 78 -5.04 -1.08 -6.50
CA PHE A 78 -4.21 -1.01 -5.30
C PHE A 78 -3.81 -2.40 -4.79
N ALA A 79 -4.76 -3.33 -4.67
CA ALA A 79 -4.49 -4.72 -4.26
C ALA A 79 -3.53 -5.43 -5.22
N SER A 80 -3.63 -5.13 -6.52
CA SER A 80 -2.70 -5.64 -7.54
C SER A 80 -1.29 -5.07 -7.36
N ALA A 81 -1.18 -3.78 -7.02
CA ALA A 81 0.11 -3.14 -6.71
C ALA A 81 0.74 -3.73 -5.43
N GLU A 82 -0.06 -3.97 -4.39
CA GLU A 82 0.40 -4.56 -3.13
C GLU A 82 0.89 -6.00 -3.34
N SER A 83 0.15 -6.79 -4.12
CA SER A 83 0.57 -8.14 -4.50
C SER A 83 1.90 -8.14 -5.25
N GLY A 84 2.07 -7.22 -6.21
CA GLY A 84 3.34 -7.04 -6.92
C GLY A 84 4.48 -6.61 -6.00
N LEU A 85 4.22 -5.72 -5.04
CA LEU A 85 5.20 -5.28 -4.06
C LEU A 85 5.66 -6.44 -3.17
N GLU A 86 4.74 -7.25 -2.64
CA GLU A 86 5.10 -8.38 -1.78
C GLU A 86 5.90 -9.44 -2.53
N VAL A 87 5.55 -9.73 -3.79
CA VAL A 87 6.33 -10.63 -4.65
C VAL A 87 7.75 -10.09 -4.84
N VAL A 88 7.90 -8.84 -5.25
CA VAL A 88 9.24 -8.25 -5.48
C VAL A 88 10.03 -8.17 -4.17
N ARG A 89 9.39 -7.77 -3.08
CA ARG A 89 10.00 -7.71 -1.74
C ARG A 89 10.55 -9.07 -1.31
N TYR A 90 9.77 -10.13 -1.48
CA TYR A 90 10.18 -11.49 -1.14
C TYR A 90 11.46 -11.90 -1.86
N TRP A 91 11.58 -11.57 -3.16
CA TRP A 91 12.76 -11.90 -3.94
C TRP A 91 13.94 -10.97 -3.65
N VAL A 92 13.69 -9.68 -3.44
CA VAL A 92 14.73 -8.70 -3.07
C VAL A 92 15.35 -9.06 -1.71
N ASP A 93 14.56 -9.54 -0.74
CA ASP A 93 15.06 -9.95 0.58
C ASP A 93 16.05 -11.14 0.52
N ARG A 94 16.00 -11.93 -0.55
CA ARG A 94 16.92 -13.06 -0.78
C ARG A 94 18.23 -12.63 -1.42
N VAL A 95 18.29 -11.45 -2.02
CA VAL A 95 19.50 -10.96 -2.67
C VAL A 95 20.58 -10.70 -1.62
N ARG A 96 21.76 -11.28 -1.85
CA ARG A 96 22.97 -11.04 -1.07
C ARG A 96 24.05 -10.51 -2.00
N MET A 97 24.75 -9.47 -1.55
CA MET A 97 25.85 -8.85 -2.29
C MET A 97 27.16 -9.05 -1.52
N PRO A 98 28.28 -9.33 -2.21
CA PRO A 98 29.60 -9.33 -1.59
C PRO A 98 29.91 -7.97 -0.94
N SER A 99 30.62 -7.98 0.19
CA SER A 99 31.07 -6.75 0.85
C SER A 99 32.08 -5.95 0.01
N SER A 100 32.72 -6.60 -0.97
CA SER A 100 33.67 -5.97 -1.88
C SER A 100 33.01 -5.22 -3.04
N THR A 101 31.67 -5.26 -3.19
CA THR A 101 30.97 -4.57 -4.28
C THR A 101 31.08 -3.05 -4.07
N PRO A 102 31.57 -2.28 -5.08
CA PRO A 102 31.55 -0.83 -5.02
C PRO A 102 30.13 -0.29 -4.95
N VAL A 103 29.94 0.82 -4.23
CA VAL A 103 28.62 1.44 -4.04
C VAL A 103 27.93 1.82 -5.36
N ALA A 104 28.71 2.23 -6.38
CA ALA A 104 28.20 2.54 -7.71
C ALA A 104 27.56 1.32 -8.42
N ASP A 105 27.96 0.11 -8.04
CA ASP A 105 27.54 -1.15 -8.65
C ASP A 105 26.45 -1.88 -7.85
N TYR A 106 25.92 -1.28 -6.78
CA TYR A 106 24.89 -1.92 -5.95
C TYR A 106 23.64 -2.30 -6.75
N LEU A 107 23.14 -1.39 -7.60
CA LEU A 107 21.94 -1.67 -8.39
C LEU A 107 22.17 -2.77 -9.43
N SER A 108 23.25 -2.68 -10.20
CA SER A 108 23.56 -3.66 -11.25
C SER A 108 23.79 -5.04 -10.65
N THR A 109 24.51 -5.10 -9.54
CA THR A 109 24.74 -6.35 -8.78
C THR A 109 23.43 -6.89 -8.22
N ALA A 110 22.59 -6.06 -7.59
CA ALA A 110 21.31 -6.49 -7.04
C ALA A 110 20.36 -7.04 -8.11
N ILE A 111 20.25 -6.38 -9.26
CA ILE A 111 19.42 -6.84 -10.40
C ILE A 111 19.96 -8.16 -10.96
N SER A 112 21.27 -8.27 -11.18
CA SER A 112 21.89 -9.50 -11.69
C SER A 112 21.68 -10.69 -10.75
N ARG A 113 21.82 -10.47 -9.43
CA ARG A 113 21.53 -11.49 -8.41
C ARG A 113 20.05 -11.86 -8.38
N LEU A 114 19.16 -10.88 -8.41
CA LEU A 114 17.73 -11.10 -8.44
C LEU A 114 17.30 -11.93 -9.66
N GLN A 115 17.81 -11.62 -10.86
CA GLN A 115 17.56 -12.41 -12.06
C GLN A 115 18.10 -13.85 -11.94
N THR A 116 19.28 -14.01 -11.35
CA THR A 116 19.88 -15.34 -11.10
C THR A 116 19.02 -16.18 -10.16
N GLU A 117 18.53 -15.59 -9.07
CA GLU A 117 17.63 -16.24 -8.12
C GLU A 117 16.29 -16.62 -8.77
N LEU A 118 15.70 -15.72 -9.57
CA LEU A 118 14.45 -16.00 -10.27
C LEU A 118 14.60 -17.15 -11.27
N ALA A 119 15.68 -17.15 -12.06
CA ALA A 119 15.99 -18.22 -13.00
C ALA A 119 16.27 -19.56 -12.29
N ALA A 120 17.00 -19.55 -11.18
CA ALA A 120 17.28 -20.75 -10.38
C ALA A 120 16.00 -21.39 -9.79
N ASN A 121 14.94 -20.60 -9.57
CA ASN A 121 13.64 -21.06 -9.09
C ASN A 121 12.61 -21.28 -10.21
N GLY A 122 13.02 -21.18 -11.48
CA GLY A 122 12.13 -21.41 -12.64
C GLY A 122 11.03 -20.35 -12.81
N ILE A 123 11.26 -19.12 -12.34
CA ILE A 123 10.29 -18.02 -12.46
C ILE A 123 10.58 -17.22 -13.73
N GLU A 124 9.80 -17.45 -14.79
CA GLU A 124 9.97 -16.76 -16.08
C GLU A 124 9.09 -15.50 -16.21
N ASN A 125 7.95 -15.49 -15.51
CA ASN A 125 6.95 -14.43 -15.60
C ASN A 125 7.40 -13.11 -14.96
N LEU A 126 8.42 -13.16 -14.10
CA LEU A 126 8.99 -11.99 -13.44
C LEU A 126 10.45 -11.87 -13.88
N HIS A 127 10.75 -10.91 -14.75
CA HIS A 127 12.10 -10.55 -15.12
C HIS A 127 12.29 -9.04 -15.06
N ILE A 128 13.55 -8.61 -15.01
CA ILE A 128 13.89 -7.18 -15.02
C ILE A 128 14.57 -6.88 -16.34
N ASN A 129 14.06 -5.90 -17.07
CA ASN A 129 14.63 -5.45 -18.33
C ASN A 129 15.90 -4.64 -18.11
N GLY A 130 16.70 -4.44 -19.17
CA GLY A 130 17.93 -3.64 -19.11
C GLY A 130 17.72 -2.19 -18.68
N ASP A 131 16.52 -1.65 -18.89
CA ASP A 131 16.09 -0.32 -18.43
C ASP A 131 15.60 -0.30 -16.97
N ARG A 132 15.72 -1.43 -16.26
CA ARG A 132 15.31 -1.65 -14.87
C ARG A 132 13.79 -1.67 -14.68
N SER A 133 13.02 -1.78 -15.76
CA SER A 133 11.58 -2.01 -15.69
C SER A 133 11.26 -3.48 -15.41
N ILE A 134 10.19 -3.69 -14.66
CA ILE A 134 9.53 -4.98 -14.49
C ILE A 134 8.35 -4.94 -15.46
N PRO A 135 8.26 -5.89 -16.42
CA PRO A 135 7.17 -5.95 -17.38
C PRO A 135 5.85 -6.24 -16.67
N THR A 136 4.76 -6.08 -17.40
CA THR A 136 3.43 -6.37 -16.87
C THR A 136 3.28 -7.85 -16.55
N VAL A 137 3.08 -8.15 -15.27
CA VAL A 137 2.76 -9.47 -14.74
C VAL A 137 1.27 -9.54 -14.47
N VAL A 138 0.58 -10.47 -15.13
CA VAL A 138 -0.86 -10.66 -14.96
C VAL A 138 -1.12 -11.43 -13.68
N VAL A 139 -1.89 -10.84 -12.75
CA VAL A 139 -2.31 -11.48 -11.50
C VAL A 139 -3.61 -12.25 -11.73
N HIS A 140 -4.58 -11.60 -12.39
CA HIS A 140 -5.87 -12.21 -12.68
C HIS A 140 -6.42 -11.71 -14.02
N ALA A 141 -6.26 -12.53 -15.06
CA ALA A 141 -6.58 -12.17 -16.44
C ALA A 141 -8.06 -11.78 -16.64
N LEU A 142 -8.99 -12.52 -16.02
CA LEU A 142 -10.43 -12.28 -16.17
C LEU A 142 -10.90 -10.96 -15.53
N ALA A 143 -10.21 -10.50 -14.48
CA ALA A 143 -10.50 -9.21 -13.84
C ALA A 143 -9.61 -8.06 -14.37
N GLY A 144 -8.82 -8.32 -15.43
CA GLY A 144 -7.89 -7.34 -15.98
C GLY A 144 -6.91 -6.79 -14.94
N GLN A 145 -6.50 -7.61 -13.97
CA GLN A 145 -5.59 -7.23 -12.89
C GLN A 145 -4.16 -7.62 -13.24
N SER A 146 -3.27 -6.64 -13.19
CA SER A 146 -1.85 -6.86 -13.39
C SER A 146 -1.02 -5.86 -12.58
N PHE A 147 0.28 -6.09 -12.50
CA PHE A 147 1.22 -5.11 -12.00
C PHE A 147 2.45 -5.02 -12.90
N SER A 148 3.09 -3.87 -12.89
CA SER A 148 4.41 -3.63 -13.47
C SER A 148 5.23 -2.82 -12.48
N GLY A 149 6.49 -2.56 -12.78
CA GLY A 149 7.30 -1.79 -11.86
C GLY A 149 8.60 -1.28 -12.44
N GLN A 150 9.37 -0.60 -11.60
CA GLN A 150 10.69 -0.11 -11.92
C GLN A 150 11.55 -0.08 -10.66
N ILE A 151 12.80 -0.50 -10.82
CA ILE A 151 13.82 -0.41 -9.77
C ILE A 151 14.75 0.75 -10.11
N SER A 152 14.99 1.62 -9.15
CA SER A 152 15.87 2.78 -9.29
C SER A 152 16.69 2.96 -8.00
N VAL A 153 17.68 3.83 -8.05
CA VAL A 153 18.46 4.23 -6.89
C VAL A 153 18.30 5.72 -6.69
N ASP A 154 18.33 6.15 -5.44
CA ASP A 154 18.37 7.57 -5.11
C ASP A 154 19.68 8.20 -5.63
N SER A 155 19.59 9.32 -6.33
CA SER A 155 20.76 10.03 -6.86
C SER A 155 21.64 10.64 -5.77
N THR A 156 21.09 10.83 -4.57
CA THR A 156 21.79 11.42 -3.41
C THR A 156 22.31 10.36 -2.45
N ASP A 157 21.64 9.20 -2.37
CA ASP A 157 22.03 8.09 -1.51
C ASP A 157 22.01 6.76 -2.30
N PRO A 158 23.17 6.29 -2.79
CA PRO A 158 23.24 5.05 -3.55
C PRO A 158 22.90 3.79 -2.74
N THR A 159 22.77 3.89 -1.42
CA THR A 159 22.32 2.79 -0.55
C THR A 159 20.79 2.64 -0.53
N LEU A 160 20.06 3.64 -1.02
CA LEU A 160 18.59 3.63 -1.10
C LEU A 160 18.10 3.11 -2.45
N LEU A 161 17.69 1.84 -2.47
CA LEU A 161 16.99 1.24 -3.60
C LEU A 161 15.52 1.63 -3.55
N ARG A 162 15.03 2.30 -4.60
CA ARG A 162 13.63 2.69 -4.74
C ARG A 162 12.93 1.72 -5.68
N LEU A 163 11.87 1.10 -5.18
CA LEU A 163 10.97 0.27 -5.95
C LEU A 163 9.67 1.01 -6.20
N LEU A 164 9.30 1.16 -7.46
CA LEU A 164 8.02 1.69 -7.90
C LEU A 164 7.20 0.54 -8.49
N ILE A 165 6.02 0.25 -7.95
CA ILE A 165 5.11 -0.76 -8.46
C ILE A 165 3.83 -0.08 -8.91
N ILE A 166 3.35 -0.39 -10.10
CA ILE A 166 2.10 0.10 -10.66
C ILE A 166 1.16 -1.08 -10.79
N GLY A 167 0.12 -1.12 -9.97
CA GLY A 167 -0.98 -2.07 -10.13
C GLY A 167 -2.07 -1.46 -10.99
N THR A 168 -2.65 -2.27 -11.87
CA THR A 168 -3.73 -1.86 -12.77
C THR A 168 -4.92 -2.79 -12.63
N SER A 169 -6.12 -2.25 -12.82
CA SER A 169 -7.37 -3.00 -12.93
C SER A 169 -8.26 -2.28 -13.93
N HIS A 170 -8.50 -2.91 -15.07
CA HIS A 170 -9.22 -2.32 -16.21
C HIS A 170 -8.63 -0.95 -16.62
N SER A 171 -9.33 0.15 -16.31
CA SER A 171 -8.95 1.51 -16.67
C SER A 171 -8.27 2.29 -15.55
N SER A 172 -8.20 1.69 -14.35
CA SER A 172 -7.65 2.31 -13.15
C SER A 172 -6.23 1.82 -12.87
N ALA A 173 -5.37 2.72 -12.41
CA ALA A 173 -4.00 2.42 -12.00
C ALA A 173 -3.68 3.04 -10.63
N ARG A 174 -2.90 2.33 -9.81
CA ARG A 174 -2.37 2.81 -8.54
C ARG A 174 -0.89 2.51 -8.44
N THR A 175 -0.13 3.47 -7.93
CA THR A 175 1.32 3.37 -7.79
C THR A 175 1.70 3.29 -6.32
N LEU A 176 2.49 2.27 -5.97
CA LEU A 176 3.18 2.14 -4.70
C LEU A 176 4.65 2.47 -4.89
N ARG A 177 5.24 3.15 -3.90
CA ARG A 177 6.67 3.44 -3.86
C ARG A 177 7.21 3.02 -2.52
N VAL A 178 8.23 2.16 -2.54
CA VAL A 178 8.95 1.69 -1.35
C VAL A 178 10.42 1.94 -1.53
N SER A 179 11.11 2.24 -0.42
CA SER A 179 12.55 2.44 -0.41
C SER A 179 13.20 1.41 0.53
N PHE A 180 14.21 0.72 0.04
CA PHE A 180 14.99 -0.27 0.78
C PHE A 180 16.39 0.28 1.01
N HIS A 181 16.86 0.23 2.24
CA HIS A 181 18.25 0.52 2.56
C HIS A 181 19.09 -0.74 2.41
N VAL A 182 20.09 -0.68 1.55
CA VAL A 182 21.17 -1.67 1.50
C VAL A 182 22.01 -1.47 2.75
N LYS A 183 21.98 -2.44 3.66
CA LYS A 183 22.82 -2.46 4.85
C LYS A 183 23.86 -3.58 4.73
N PRO A 184 25.08 -3.36 5.23
CA PRO A 184 26.06 -4.43 5.35
C PRO A 184 25.44 -5.60 6.12
N TYR A 185 25.52 -6.80 5.55
CA TYR A 185 25.10 -7.99 6.24
C TYR A 185 26.14 -8.35 7.31
N LYS A 186 25.91 -7.93 8.55
CA LYS A 186 26.77 -8.25 9.70
C LYS A 186 26.27 -9.56 10.29
N PHE A 187 27.03 -10.64 10.14
CA PHE A 187 26.71 -11.85 10.92
C PHE A 187 27.02 -11.57 12.40
N PRO A 188 26.09 -11.87 13.32
CA PRO A 188 26.33 -11.68 14.75
C PRO A 188 27.59 -12.41 15.24
N ILE A 189 27.98 -13.52 14.60
CA ILE A 189 29.18 -14.30 14.95
C ILE A 189 30.48 -13.48 14.86
N PHE A 190 30.49 -12.37 14.12
CA PHE A 190 31.65 -11.48 14.05
C PHE A 190 31.67 -10.39 15.13
N ASN A 191 30.71 -10.41 16.07
CA ASN A 191 30.74 -9.58 17.28
C ASN A 191 31.40 -10.31 18.46
N TYR A 192 32.06 -11.44 18.22
CA TYR A 192 32.72 -12.24 19.23
C TYR A 192 34.21 -12.34 18.90
N GLY A 193 35.07 -12.30 19.92
CA GLY A 193 36.49 -12.58 19.80
C GLY A 193 36.78 -14.00 19.30
N MET A 194 35.92 -14.94 19.67
CA MET A 194 35.99 -16.32 19.21
C MET A 194 34.58 -16.85 18.93
N ALA A 195 34.36 -17.38 17.73
CA ALA A 195 33.11 -18.07 17.38
C ALA A 195 33.43 -19.47 16.87
N THR A 196 32.91 -20.50 17.51
CA THR A 196 33.16 -21.91 17.13
C THR A 196 31.88 -22.72 17.02
N LYS A 197 31.91 -23.70 16.10
CA LYS A 197 30.90 -24.76 15.98
C LYS A 197 31.48 -26.05 16.53
N GLY A 198 31.00 -26.47 17.69
CA GLY A 198 31.50 -27.62 18.44
C GLY A 198 31.92 -27.26 19.87
N ALA A 199 32.02 -28.27 20.72
CA ALA A 199 32.41 -28.08 22.12
C ALA A 199 33.83 -27.51 22.21
N LEU A 200 33.98 -26.48 23.03
CA LEU A 200 35.27 -25.85 23.33
C LEU A 200 35.82 -26.46 24.62
N GLN A 201 37.08 -26.93 24.59
CA GLN A 201 37.72 -27.52 25.75
C GLN A 201 39.01 -26.79 26.08
N PHE A 202 39.09 -26.28 27.30
CA PHE A 202 40.29 -25.68 27.87
C PHE A 202 40.81 -26.56 29.01
N PRO A 203 41.73 -27.50 28.75
CA PRO A 203 42.13 -28.50 29.76
C PRO A 203 43.05 -27.95 30.87
N GLN A 204 43.57 -26.72 30.74
CA GLN A 204 44.50 -26.07 31.68
C GLN A 204 43.94 -24.71 32.10
N ASN A 205 44.79 -23.74 32.45
CA ASN A 205 44.41 -22.39 32.88
C ASN A 205 44.47 -21.38 31.71
N PRO A 206 43.49 -21.31 30.79
CA PRO A 206 43.47 -20.29 29.75
C PRO A 206 43.27 -18.89 30.34
N THR A 207 43.85 -17.91 29.64
CA THR A 207 43.59 -16.48 29.86
C THR A 207 43.18 -15.86 28.54
N LEU A 208 42.00 -15.28 28.49
CA LEU A 208 41.49 -14.56 27.33
C LEU A 208 41.31 -13.09 27.73
N THR A 209 42.07 -12.21 27.10
CA THR A 209 42.04 -10.77 27.39
C THR A 209 41.57 -10.02 26.15
N ALA A 210 40.64 -9.08 26.34
CA ALA A 210 40.29 -8.12 25.30
C ALA A 210 41.46 -7.15 25.08
N MET A 211 41.70 -6.74 23.84
CA MET A 211 42.75 -5.75 23.55
C MET A 211 42.24 -4.32 23.74
N THR A 212 41.01 -4.06 23.31
CA THR A 212 40.46 -2.70 23.21
C THR A 212 39.04 -2.61 23.76
N GLU A 213 38.18 -3.54 23.36
CA GLU A 213 36.75 -3.51 23.66
C GLU A 213 36.31 -4.86 24.24
N SER A 214 35.35 -4.87 25.18
CA SER A 214 34.95 -6.10 25.88
C SER A 214 34.46 -7.21 24.95
N TRP A 215 33.78 -6.85 23.85
CA TRP A 215 33.26 -7.81 22.87
C TRP A 215 34.34 -8.59 22.11
N GLU A 216 35.59 -8.10 22.11
CA GLU A 216 36.74 -8.81 21.54
C GLU A 216 37.15 -10.03 22.35
N ALA A 217 36.68 -10.17 23.59
CA ALA A 217 36.87 -11.35 24.42
C ALA A 217 35.60 -12.20 24.53
N ASP A 218 34.49 -11.82 23.90
CA ASP A 218 33.27 -12.62 23.93
C ASP A 218 33.47 -13.90 23.10
N VAL A 219 32.94 -15.02 23.59
CA VAL A 219 33.07 -16.33 22.97
C VAL A 219 31.69 -16.88 22.65
N TYR A 220 31.39 -17.04 21.36
CA TYR A 220 30.17 -17.72 20.92
C TYR A 220 30.45 -19.20 20.63
N VAL A 221 29.74 -20.09 21.33
CA VAL A 221 29.88 -21.54 21.13
C VAL A 221 28.54 -22.19 20.78
N GLU A 222 28.45 -22.73 19.56
CA GLU A 222 27.30 -23.53 19.12
C GLU A 222 27.66 -25.02 19.19
N SER A 223 27.07 -25.75 20.15
CA SER A 223 27.39 -27.16 20.39
C SER A 223 26.14 -28.04 20.39
N ALA A 224 25.58 -28.29 19.21
CA ALA A 224 24.34 -29.07 19.06
C ALA A 224 24.46 -30.56 19.46
N ASN A 225 25.69 -31.10 19.51
CA ASN A 225 25.97 -32.52 19.71
C ASN A 225 26.70 -32.84 21.03
N SER A 226 26.90 -31.87 21.92
CA SER A 226 27.52 -32.06 23.23
C SER A 226 26.69 -31.44 24.32
N ILE A 227 26.60 -32.12 25.45
CA ILE A 227 25.89 -31.61 26.65
C ILE A 227 26.67 -30.45 27.28
N ALA A 228 28.00 -30.45 27.13
CA ALA A 228 28.87 -29.34 27.52
C ALA A 228 29.31 -28.58 26.27
N ALA A 229 28.84 -27.34 26.12
CA ALA A 229 29.29 -26.45 25.06
C ALA A 229 30.71 -25.94 25.33
N VAL A 230 31.02 -25.62 26.58
CA VAL A 230 32.34 -25.18 27.01
C VAL A 230 32.74 -25.96 28.26
N THR A 231 33.91 -26.60 28.21
CA THR A 231 34.53 -27.26 29.36
C THR A 231 35.80 -26.52 29.72
N ILE A 232 35.82 -25.97 30.93
CA ILE A 232 36.95 -25.24 31.47
C ILE A 232 37.57 -26.08 32.60
N GLY A 233 38.83 -26.46 32.42
CA GLY A 233 39.69 -26.99 33.48
C GLY A 233 40.41 -25.86 34.21
N GLY A 234 40.92 -26.14 35.40
CA GLY A 234 41.82 -25.23 36.12
C GLY A 234 41.21 -23.89 36.54
N ASN A 235 42.07 -22.90 36.77
CA ASN A 235 41.69 -21.51 37.05
C ASN A 235 41.71 -20.70 35.76
N THR A 236 40.67 -19.92 35.50
CA THR A 236 40.55 -19.14 34.26
C THR A 236 40.23 -17.69 34.49
N ASP A 237 40.68 -16.88 33.54
CA ASP A 237 40.41 -15.45 33.49
C ASP A 237 39.96 -15.09 32.07
N PHE A 238 38.66 -14.80 31.92
CA PHE A 238 38.04 -14.38 30.66
C PHE A 238 37.57 -12.94 30.83
N ALA A 239 38.08 -12.04 29.98
CA ALA A 239 37.69 -10.64 30.00
C ALA A 239 36.33 -10.35 29.35
N GLY A 240 35.72 -11.34 28.69
CA GLY A 240 34.44 -11.24 27.99
C GLY A 240 33.46 -12.35 28.37
N ASP A 241 32.28 -12.32 27.77
CA ASP A 241 31.18 -13.25 28.05
C ASP A 241 31.27 -14.52 27.19
N ILE A 242 30.75 -15.65 27.72
CA ILE A 242 30.64 -16.94 27.02
C ILE A 242 29.18 -17.33 26.90
#